data_AF-A0A6B3IHL4-F1
#
_entry.id   AF-A0A6B3IHL4-F1
#
_cell.length_a   1.000
_cell.length_b   1.000
_cell.length_c   1.000
_cell.angle_alpha   90.00
_cell.angle_beta   90.00
_cell.angle_gamma   90.00
#
_symmetry.space_group_name_H-M   'P 1'
#
loop_
_entity.id
_entity.type
_entity.pdbx_description
1 polymer ?
#
loop_
_entity_poly.entity_id
_entity_poly.type
_entity_poly.pdbx_seq_one_letter_code
_entity_poly.pdbx_strand_id
1 'polypeptide(L)'
;MTSRRSLTGTLTAVAVLGAGLAGIATPAQAAPVEAAGKKVASCVKTKTFNQASVYTVQVRNTCKSAVKVKIVMRLGKDSPCTTIKKGGYYHRNTKGLATWKATVKC
;
A
#
# COMPACT_ATOMS: atom_id res chain seq x y z
N MET A 1 31.22 -23.30 46.65
CA MET A 1 29.86 -22.74 46.78
C MET A 1 29.83 -21.39 46.07
N THR A 2 28.83 -21.23 45.22
CA THR A 2 28.56 -20.13 44.29
C THR A 2 28.48 -18.77 44.98
N SER A 3 29.14 -17.74 44.44
CA SER A 3 28.60 -16.38 44.53
C SER A 3 28.94 -15.55 43.30
N ARG A 4 27.92 -14.82 42.84
CA ARG A 4 27.77 -14.21 41.53
C ARG A 4 28.20 -12.74 41.57
N ARG A 5 28.72 -12.29 40.42
CA ARG A 5 28.63 -10.94 39.82
C ARG A 5 27.96 -9.83 40.66
N SER A 6 28.71 -8.74 40.87
CA SER A 6 28.24 -7.34 40.89
C SER A 6 29.42 -6.45 40.46
N LEU A 7 29.30 -5.70 39.35
CA LEU A 7 29.06 -4.23 39.33
C LEU A 7 30.13 -3.50 40.17
N THR A 8 30.97 -2.62 39.65
CA THR A 8 30.60 -1.32 39.09
C THR A 8 31.89 -0.67 38.59
N GLY A 9 32.06 -0.48 37.28
CA GLY A 9 33.28 0.08 36.69
C GLY A 9 33.02 1.47 36.10
N THR A 10 33.40 2.47 36.88
CA THR A 10 33.87 3.80 36.47
C THR A 10 32.97 4.68 35.59
N LEU A 11 32.36 5.65 36.28
CA LEU A 11 31.95 6.96 35.79
C LEU A 11 33.02 7.62 34.92
N THR A 12 32.66 8.01 33.70
CA THR A 12 33.17 9.24 33.07
C THR A 12 31.98 9.98 32.46
N ALA A 13 31.52 10.99 33.20
CA ALA A 13 30.57 11.97 32.74
C ALA A 13 31.27 12.89 31.72
N VAL A 14 30.88 12.78 30.44
CA VAL A 14 31.16 13.82 29.46
C VAL A 14 29.83 14.53 29.20
N ALA A 15 29.64 15.63 29.94
CA ALA A 15 28.54 16.55 29.71
C ALA A 15 28.79 17.33 28.41
N VAL A 16 28.24 16.84 27.29
CA VAL A 16 28.14 17.64 26.07
C VAL A 16 26.80 18.38 26.13
N LEU A 17 26.87 19.63 26.58
CA LEU A 17 25.80 20.62 26.44
C LEU A 17 25.65 20.93 24.94
N GLY A 18 24.75 20.21 24.27
CA GLY A 18 24.31 20.48 22.91
C GLY A 18 22.81 20.73 22.92
N ALA A 19 22.40 21.98 23.15
CA ALA A 19 21.04 22.44 22.85
C ALA A 19 20.87 22.43 21.33
N GLY A 20 20.26 21.37 20.82
CA GLY A 20 19.96 21.20 19.39
C GLY A 20 18.56 20.61 19.23
N LEU A 21 17.64 21.51 18.90
CA LEU A 21 16.28 21.32 18.36
C LEU A 21 15.65 19.92 18.33
N ALA A 22 14.46 19.86 18.92
CA ALA A 22 13.39 18.92 18.64
C ALA A 22 13.38 18.43 17.18
N GLY A 23 13.46 17.12 17.00
CA GLY A 23 13.45 16.53 15.67
C GLY A 23 13.62 15.02 15.69
N ILE A 24 12.86 14.29 16.53
CA ILE A 24 12.64 12.87 16.28
C ILE A 24 11.73 12.75 15.05
N ALA A 25 12.32 12.89 13.86
CA ALA A 25 11.72 12.41 12.63
C ALA A 25 11.60 10.89 12.78
N THR A 26 10.39 10.44 13.11
CA THR A 26 10.01 9.03 13.00
C THR A 26 10.42 8.55 11.61
N PRO A 27 11.06 7.38 11.47
CA PRO A 27 11.24 6.79 10.15
C PRO A 27 9.83 6.55 9.60
N ALA A 28 9.44 7.39 8.63
CA ALA A 28 8.23 7.20 7.86
C ALA A 28 8.32 5.81 7.25
N GLN A 29 7.52 4.90 7.80
CA GLN A 29 7.48 3.52 7.39
C GLN A 29 7.13 3.51 5.90
N ALA A 30 8.14 3.24 5.06
CA ALA A 30 7.97 3.14 3.63
C ALA A 30 6.96 2.02 3.40
N ALA A 31 5.74 2.41 3.01
CA ALA A 31 4.70 1.48 2.63
C ALA A 31 5.28 0.54 1.56
N PRO A 32 5.00 -0.77 1.64
CA PRO A 32 5.51 -1.71 0.66
C PRO A 32 5.08 -1.23 -0.71
N VAL A 33 6.06 -0.90 -1.55
CA VAL A 33 5.84 -0.68 -2.98
C VAL A 33 5.57 -2.06 -3.55
N GLU A 34 4.32 -2.53 -3.39
CA GLU A 34 3.86 -3.80 -3.93
C GLU A 34 4.09 -3.76 -5.44
N ALA A 35 5.15 -4.48 -5.80
CA ALA A 35 5.68 -4.74 -7.12
C ALA A 35 4.59 -4.83 -8.18
N ALA A 36 4.95 -4.46 -9.40
CA ALA A 36 4.21 -4.73 -10.63
C ALA A 36 3.38 -6.03 -10.50
N GLY A 37 2.10 -5.84 -10.18
CA GLY A 37 1.31 -6.92 -9.58
C GLY A 37 1.15 -8.07 -10.56
N LYS A 38 1.22 -9.30 -10.05
CA LYS A 38 0.94 -10.50 -10.84
C LYS A 38 -0.40 -10.31 -11.57
N LYS A 39 -0.51 -10.81 -12.81
CA LYS A 39 -1.77 -10.75 -13.58
C LYS A 39 -2.90 -11.26 -12.69
N VAL A 40 -3.98 -10.48 -12.62
CA VAL A 40 -5.18 -10.87 -11.88
C VAL A 40 -5.74 -12.17 -12.48
N ALA A 41 -6.35 -13.01 -11.64
CA ALA A 41 -6.93 -14.27 -12.09
C ALA A 41 -7.91 -14.05 -13.25
N SER A 42 -7.95 -14.96 -14.22
CA SER A 42 -8.76 -14.83 -15.44
C SER A 42 -10.28 -14.73 -15.19
N CYS A 43 -10.72 -15.13 -14.00
CA CYS A 43 -12.08 -14.98 -13.49
C CYS A 43 -12.39 -13.58 -12.92
N VAL A 44 -11.46 -12.64 -12.99
CA VAL A 44 -11.73 -11.22 -12.71
C VAL A 44 -11.91 -10.50 -14.04
N LYS A 45 -13.09 -9.89 -14.21
CA LYS A 45 -13.43 -9.15 -15.42
C LYS A 45 -13.32 -7.67 -15.15
N THR A 46 -12.68 -6.92 -16.03
CA THR A 46 -12.62 -5.45 -15.94
C THR A 46 -13.37 -4.86 -17.13
N LYS A 47 -14.18 -3.83 -16.87
CA LYS A 47 -14.87 -3.01 -17.86
C LYS A 47 -14.56 -1.55 -17.59
N THR A 48 -14.50 -0.76 -18.63
CA THR A 48 -14.25 0.68 -18.54
C THR A 48 -15.37 1.43 -19.23
N PHE A 49 -15.90 2.45 -18.56
CA PHE A 49 -16.94 3.32 -19.07
C PHE A 49 -16.36 4.73 -19.14
N ASN A 50 -16.33 5.30 -20.33
CA ASN A 50 -15.87 6.66 -20.54
C ASN A 50 -17.09 7.57 -20.68
N GLN A 51 -17.36 8.39 -19.66
CA GLN A 51 -18.41 9.40 -19.67
C GLN A 51 -17.76 10.78 -19.77
N ALA A 52 -18.50 11.78 -20.28
CA ALA A 52 -17.97 13.11 -20.62
C ALA A 52 -17.10 13.78 -19.52
N SER A 53 -17.41 13.54 -18.23
CA SER A 53 -16.68 14.13 -17.10
C SER A 53 -16.02 13.10 -16.17
N VAL A 54 -16.25 11.80 -16.39
CA VAL A 54 -15.83 10.72 -15.49
C VAL A 54 -15.46 9.48 -16.28
N TYR A 55 -14.29 8.94 -15.97
CA TYR A 55 -13.87 7.62 -16.42
C TYR A 55 -14.09 6.61 -15.29
N THR A 56 -14.92 5.59 -15.53
CA THR A 56 -15.24 4.57 -14.53
C THR A 56 -14.62 3.24 -14.92
N VAL A 57 -13.84 2.66 -14.01
CA VAL A 57 -13.36 1.29 -14.11
C VAL A 57 -14.20 0.42 -13.20
N GLN A 58 -14.83 -0.61 -13.76
CA GLN A 58 -15.59 -1.62 -13.04
C GLN A 58 -14.83 -2.94 -13.07
N VAL A 59 -14.47 -3.46 -11.91
CA VAL A 59 -13.86 -4.77 -11.74
C VAL A 59 -14.87 -5.70 -11.09
N ARG A 60 -15.19 -6.81 -11.76
CA ARG A 60 -16.09 -7.85 -11.26
C ARG A 60 -15.31 -9.10 -10.92
N ASN A 61 -15.52 -9.64 -9.73
CA ASN A 61 -14.98 -10.94 -9.34
C ASN A 61 -15.99 -12.06 -9.69
N THR A 62 -15.70 -12.88 -10.71
CA THR A 62 -16.47 -14.09 -11.03
C THR A 62 -15.76 -15.36 -10.57
N CYS A 63 -14.70 -15.25 -9.76
CA CYS A 63 -14.01 -16.39 -9.16
C CYS A 63 -14.86 -17.02 -8.06
N LYS A 64 -14.55 -18.28 -7.71
CA LYS A 64 -15.22 -19.01 -6.61
C LYS A 64 -14.86 -18.45 -5.22
N SER A 65 -13.79 -17.66 -5.12
CA SER A 65 -13.27 -17.10 -3.86
C SER A 65 -13.11 -15.58 -3.95
N ALA A 66 -12.96 -14.93 -2.80
CA ALA A 66 -12.61 -13.51 -2.74
C ALA A 66 -11.21 -13.27 -3.36
N VAL A 67 -11.02 -12.12 -4.00
CA VAL A 67 -9.76 -11.73 -4.64
C VAL A 67 -9.35 -10.34 -4.18
N LYS A 68 -8.06 -10.15 -3.90
CA LYS A 68 -7.47 -8.83 -3.67
C LYS A 68 -6.91 -8.29 -4.98
N VAL A 69 -7.33 -7.09 -5.35
CA VAL A 69 -6.94 -6.47 -6.61
C VAL A 69 -6.64 -4.99 -6.42
N LYS A 70 -5.80 -4.44 -7.27
CA LYS A 70 -5.63 -3.00 -7.46
C LYS A 70 -5.76 -2.63 -8.93
N ILE A 71 -6.30 -1.44 -9.17
CA ILE A 71 -6.42 -0.83 -10.48
C ILE A 71 -5.21 0.06 -10.68
N VAL A 72 -4.35 -0.34 -11.60
CA VAL A 72 -3.21 0.45 -12.05
C VAL A 72 -3.69 1.44 -13.10
N MET A 73 -3.40 2.71 -12.88
CA MET A 73 -3.77 3.78 -13.79
C MET A 73 -2.62 4.13 -14.71
N ARG A 74 -2.92 4.61 -15.92
CA ARG A 74 -1.90 5.03 -16.88
C ARG A 74 -1.35 6.41 -16.50
N LEU A 75 -2.23 7.29 -16.07
CA LEU A 75 -1.94 8.65 -15.66
C LEU A 75 -2.63 8.87 -14.32
N GLY A 76 -1.90 9.27 -13.28
CA GLY A 76 -2.44 9.46 -11.93
C GLY A 76 -2.23 8.28 -10.98
N LYS A 77 -2.83 8.37 -9.80
CA LYS A 77 -2.56 7.46 -8.68
C LYS A 77 -3.28 6.12 -8.85
N ASP A 78 -2.58 5.02 -8.57
CA ASP A 78 -3.16 3.68 -8.50
C ASP A 78 -4.22 3.56 -7.40
N SER A 79 -5.10 2.57 -7.52
CA SER A 79 -6.10 2.31 -6.49
C SER A 79 -5.44 1.60 -5.31
N PRO A 80 -5.96 1.75 -4.09
CA PRO A 80 -5.58 0.87 -3.00
C PRO A 80 -5.96 -0.58 -3.33
N CYS A 81 -5.24 -1.52 -2.73
CA CYS A 81 -5.58 -2.93 -2.77
C CYS A 81 -6.94 -3.16 -2.10
N THR A 82 -7.89 -3.65 -2.88
CA THR A 82 -9.28 -3.85 -2.44
C THR A 82 -9.65 -5.32 -2.59
N THR A 83 -10.29 -5.88 -1.55
CA THR A 83 -10.83 -7.25 -1.60
C THR A 83 -12.22 -7.25 -2.21
N ILE A 84 -12.40 -7.97 -3.31
CA ILE A 84 -13.70 -8.18 -3.96
C ILE A 84 -14.20 -9.58 -3.60
N LYS A 85 -15.32 -9.67 -2.90
CA LYS A 85 -15.99 -10.95 -2.60
C LYS A 85 -16.48 -11.63 -3.90
N LYS A 86 -16.77 -12.93 -3.83
CA LYS A 86 -17.34 -13.69 -4.97
C LYS A 86 -18.60 -12.98 -5.49
N GLY A 87 -18.67 -12.79 -6.81
CA GLY A 87 -19.79 -12.12 -7.48
C GLY A 87 -19.82 -10.59 -7.31
N GLY A 88 -18.94 -10.03 -6.47
CA GLY A 88 -18.91 -8.61 -6.15
C GLY A 88 -18.33 -7.75 -7.27
N TYR A 89 -18.57 -6.45 -7.12
CA TYR A 89 -18.07 -5.40 -8.00
C TYR A 89 -17.24 -4.40 -7.21
N TYR A 90 -16.22 -3.88 -7.85
CA TYR A 90 -15.45 -2.73 -7.40
C TYR A 90 -15.46 -1.68 -8.51
N HIS A 91 -15.98 -0.51 -8.20
CA HIS A 91 -16.01 0.62 -9.12
C HIS A 91 -15.01 1.67 -8.67
N ARG A 92 -14.24 2.18 -9.63
CA ARG A 92 -13.36 3.31 -9.43
C ARG A 92 -13.64 4.37 -10.47
N ASN A 93 -14.13 5.50 -9.99
CA ASN A 93 -14.35 6.68 -10.81
C ASN A 93 -13.12 7.57 -10.73
N THR A 94 -12.66 8.03 -11.89
CA THR A 94 -11.58 8.99 -12.01
C THR A 94 -12.00 10.14 -12.89
N LYS A 95 -11.48 11.33 -12.58
CA LYS A 95 -11.69 12.55 -13.36
C LYS A 95 -10.42 12.85 -14.17
N GLY A 96 -10.57 13.53 -15.29
CA GLY A 96 -9.44 13.93 -16.16
C GLY A 96 -8.84 12.75 -16.93
N LEU A 97 -7.54 12.85 -17.24
CA LEU A 97 -6.82 11.90 -18.11
C LEU A 97 -6.48 10.55 -17.46
N ALA A 98 -6.90 10.34 -16.22
CA ALA A 98 -6.63 9.14 -15.46
C ALA A 98 -7.41 7.95 -16.03
N THR A 99 -6.74 7.23 -16.93
CA THR A 99 -7.28 6.09 -17.69
C THR A 99 -6.79 4.77 -17.12
N TRP A 100 -7.59 3.71 -17.31
CA TRP A 100 -7.23 2.37 -16.89
C TRP A 100 -6.02 1.86 -17.68
N LYS A 101 -5.02 1.32 -16.97
CA LYS A 101 -3.89 0.62 -17.59
C LYS A 101 -4.01 -0.88 -17.42
N ALA A 102 -4.23 -1.33 -16.19
CA ALA A 102 -4.35 -2.74 -15.86
C ALA A 102 -5.07 -2.95 -14.53
N THR A 103 -5.63 -4.15 -14.36
CA THR A 103 -6.06 -4.64 -13.04
C THR A 103 -5.10 -5.76 -12.66
N VAL A 104 -4.44 -5.61 -11.52
CA VAL A 104 -3.43 -6.57 -11.05
C VAL A 104 -3.80 -7.10 -9.68
N LYS A 105 -3.26 -8.27 -9.35
CA LYS A 105 -3.42 -8.86 -8.03
C LYS A 105 -2.53 -8.12 -7.02
N CYS A 106 -3.09 -7.92 -5.83
CA CYS A 106 -2.31 -7.83 -4.60
C CYS A 106 -2.34 -9.25 -4.00
#